data_AF-A0A9W8R724-F1
#
_entry.id   AF-A0A9W8R724-F1
#
_cell.length_a   1.000
_cell.length_b   1.000
_cell.length_c   1.000
_cell.angle_alpha   90.00
_cell.angle_beta   90.00
_cell.angle_gamma   90.00
#
_symmetry.space_group_name_H-M   'P 1'
#
loop_
_entity.id
_entity.type
_entity.pdbx_description
1 polymer ?
#
loop_
_entity_poly.entity_id
_entity_poly.type
_entity_poly.pdbx_seq_one_letter_code
_entity_poly.pdbx_strand_id
1 'polypeptide(L)'
;MRLQILTSALALTGSATAFSDSWPLVMFSTSEFPDAPSSNQVQTRSQAIEQVNDILSTCPTDNYLLVIHKDVNAADLRRPQTMPYLHLEMEGKDIHGKFIVPEVVGESINKKDVEDYVSTACSQQGKDAVFETVELKSLDNDPERRDNVDLWQQAKSLIEKGSYTVLFVGTPRPSKKSASSAEKTIYESEFVEPVRMDVKRDVTDGFQRRADNETEWDNRPLFQKYQFFTPGIFMALVTAVVLFSILGVGLRALASLEVSYGAFDKDMGPAAQKKQQ
;
A
#
# COMPACT_ATOMS: atom_id res chain seq x y z
N MET A 1 -14.94 -29.69 -37.68
CA MET A 1 -15.41 -28.31 -37.39
C MET A 1 -14.85 -27.88 -36.04
N ARG A 2 -14.49 -26.60 -35.96
CA ARG A 2 -13.67 -25.92 -34.94
C ARG A 2 -14.13 -26.17 -33.50
N LEU A 3 -13.22 -26.61 -32.63
CA LEU A 3 -13.31 -26.43 -31.17
C LEU A 3 -12.24 -25.39 -30.78
N GLN A 4 -12.56 -24.13 -31.02
CA GLN A 4 -11.81 -22.98 -30.52
C GLN A 4 -12.86 -22.04 -30.00
N ILE A 5 -12.95 -21.89 -28.68
CA ILE A 5 -13.44 -20.76 -27.87
C ILE A 5 -13.43 -21.31 -26.42
N LEU A 6 -12.91 -20.52 -25.46
CA LEU A 6 -12.75 -20.80 -24.01
C LEU A 6 -11.31 -21.04 -23.50
N THR A 7 -10.34 -20.26 -23.98
CA THR A 7 -9.09 -20.02 -23.23
C THR A 7 -8.79 -18.53 -23.18
N SER A 8 -9.56 -17.77 -22.40
CA SER A 8 -9.29 -16.35 -22.16
C SER A 8 -9.95 -15.87 -20.86
N ALA A 9 -9.49 -16.39 -19.70
CA ALA A 9 -9.90 -15.84 -18.40
C ALA A 9 -8.89 -16.07 -17.25
N LEU A 10 -7.61 -16.36 -17.55
CA LEU A 10 -6.55 -16.41 -16.53
C LEU A 10 -5.31 -15.66 -17.04
N ALA A 11 -5.39 -14.34 -17.15
CA ALA A 11 -4.25 -13.48 -17.49
C ALA A 11 -4.22 -12.17 -16.71
N LEU A 12 -4.73 -12.16 -15.47
CA LEU A 12 -4.67 -10.99 -14.58
C LEU A 12 -4.30 -11.42 -13.15
N THR A 13 -3.14 -12.05 -13.01
CA THR A 13 -2.37 -11.95 -11.76
C THR A 13 -1.07 -11.23 -12.08
N GLY A 14 -1.18 -10.00 -12.57
CA GLY A 14 -0.08 -9.06 -12.47
C GLY A 14 0.15 -8.81 -10.99
N SER A 15 1.31 -9.18 -10.48
CA SER A 15 1.78 -8.65 -9.20
C SER A 15 1.83 -7.13 -9.36
N ALA A 16 0.81 -6.44 -8.86
CA ALA A 16 0.82 -4.99 -8.80
C ALA A 16 2.00 -4.60 -7.90
N THR A 17 3.08 -4.10 -8.48
CA THR A 17 4.15 -3.41 -7.76
C THR A 17 3.62 -2.05 -7.36
N ALA A 18 2.61 -2.03 -6.48
CA ALA A 18 2.12 -0.80 -5.88
C ALA A 18 3.19 -0.33 -4.89
N PHE A 19 3.62 0.93 -5.01
CA PHE A 19 4.55 1.59 -4.08
C PHE A 19 6.03 1.14 -4.17
N SER A 20 6.57 0.88 -5.37
CA SER A 20 8.03 0.72 -5.55
C SER A 20 8.80 2.02 -5.36
N ASP A 21 8.16 3.14 -5.73
CA ASP A 21 8.77 4.48 -5.78
C ASP A 21 8.38 5.32 -4.56
N SER A 22 7.82 4.68 -3.53
CA SER A 22 7.58 5.29 -2.24
C SER A 22 8.78 5.08 -1.33
N TRP A 23 8.79 5.87 -0.27
CA TRP A 23 9.80 5.82 0.76
C TRP A 23 9.18 6.06 2.13
N PRO A 24 9.75 5.48 3.20
CA PRO A 24 9.19 5.66 4.52
C PRO A 24 9.69 6.93 5.21
N LEU A 25 8.79 7.54 5.98
CA LEU A 25 9.08 8.65 6.87
C LEU A 25 8.78 8.24 8.31
N VAL A 26 9.78 8.36 9.18
CA VAL A 26 9.68 8.04 10.60
C VAL A 26 10.25 9.20 11.38
N MET A 27 9.48 9.76 12.30
CA MET A 27 9.92 10.81 13.19
C MET A 27 9.65 10.40 14.63
N PHE A 28 10.65 10.55 15.49
CA PHE A 28 10.52 10.25 16.90
C PHE A 28 11.27 11.28 17.74
N SER A 29 10.79 11.53 18.95
CA SER A 29 11.32 12.57 19.81
C SER A 29 11.26 12.19 21.28
N THR A 30 12.18 12.78 22.04
CA THR A 30 12.17 12.80 23.51
C THR A 30 11.09 13.70 24.11
N SER A 31 10.44 14.51 23.28
CA SER A 31 9.30 15.36 23.66
C SER A 31 7.99 14.78 23.12
N GLU A 32 6.87 15.11 23.76
CA GLU A 32 5.54 14.71 23.26
C GLU A 32 5.19 15.51 22.00
N PHE A 33 4.60 14.83 21.02
CA PHE A 33 4.03 15.51 19.86
C PHE A 33 2.60 15.95 20.17
N PRO A 34 2.24 17.23 19.92
CA PRO A 34 0.85 17.66 20.03
C PRO A 34 -0.01 16.84 19.06
N ASP A 35 -1.07 16.19 19.57
CA ASP A 35 -2.04 15.34 18.87
C ASP A 35 -1.54 14.78 17.53
N ALA A 36 -0.64 13.78 17.57
CA ALA A 36 -0.13 13.17 16.36
C ALA A 36 -1.30 12.71 15.47
N PRO A 37 -1.52 13.34 14.28
CA PRO A 37 -2.64 13.00 13.43
C PRO A 37 -2.47 11.54 13.03
N SER A 38 -3.55 10.76 13.13
CA SER A 38 -3.59 9.34 12.76
C SER A 38 -2.88 9.16 11.42
N SER A 39 -1.69 8.56 11.44
CA SER A 39 -0.86 8.55 10.24
C SER A 39 -1.44 7.54 9.25
N ASN A 40 -2.01 8.07 8.16
CA ASN A 40 -2.43 7.24 7.04
C ASN A 40 -1.23 6.42 6.56
N GLN A 41 -1.46 5.13 6.23
CA GLN A 41 -0.39 4.24 5.77
C GLN A 41 0.30 4.74 4.50
N VAL A 42 -0.43 5.51 3.68
CA VAL A 42 0.04 6.11 2.43
C VAL A 42 -0.27 7.60 2.47
N GLN A 43 0.72 8.44 2.15
CA GLN A 43 0.55 9.89 2.03
C GLN A 43 1.33 10.44 0.84
N THR A 44 0.95 11.61 0.34
CA THR A 44 1.78 12.35 -0.62
C THR A 44 2.93 13.06 0.10
N ARG A 45 4.01 13.37 -0.61
CA ARG A 45 5.13 14.19 -0.10
C ARG A 45 4.63 15.48 0.57
N SER A 46 3.67 16.19 -0.02
CA SER A 46 3.16 17.45 0.53
C SER A 46 2.44 17.25 1.86
N GLN A 47 1.60 16.22 1.98
CA GLN A 47 0.87 15.91 3.21
C GLN A 47 1.83 15.49 4.34
N ALA A 48 2.81 14.64 4.02
CA ALA A 48 3.79 14.20 4.99
C ALA A 48 4.66 15.36 5.51
N ILE A 49 5.11 16.25 4.62
CA ILE A 49 5.89 17.44 5.00
C ILE A 49 5.05 18.43 5.80
N GLU A 50 3.78 18.63 5.44
CA GLU A 50 2.87 19.49 6.19
C GLU A 50 2.69 19.02 7.64
N GLN A 51 2.50 17.70 7.85
CA GLN A 51 2.42 17.12 9.20
C GLN A 51 3.72 17.24 9.99
N VAL A 52 4.87 17.00 9.34
CA VAL A 52 6.18 17.20 9.97
C VAL A 52 6.37 18.67 10.37
N ASN A 53 6.02 19.60 9.49
CA ASN A 53 6.14 21.03 9.74
C ASN A 53 5.23 21.50 10.88
N ASP A 54 4.00 20.97 10.96
CA ASP A 54 3.06 21.26 12.04
C ASP A 54 3.63 20.83 13.40
N ILE A 55 4.17 19.60 13.49
CA ILE A 55 4.83 19.09 14.70
C ILE A 55 6.08 19.92 15.06
N LEU A 56 6.87 20.32 14.06
CA LEU A 56 8.11 21.09 14.28
C LEU A 56 7.84 22.57 14.58
N SER A 57 6.64 23.09 14.30
CA SER A 57 6.28 24.49 14.54
C SER A 57 6.34 24.90 16.03
N THR A 58 6.15 23.93 16.92
CA THR A 58 6.23 24.14 18.38
C THR A 58 7.66 24.08 18.91
N CYS A 59 8.67 23.83 18.06
CA CYS A 59 10.08 23.63 18.40
C CYS A 59 10.26 22.78 19.68
N PRO A 60 9.90 21.49 19.61
CA PRO A 60 9.70 20.69 20.82
C PRO A 60 11.01 20.23 21.48
N THR A 61 12.14 20.27 20.76
CA THR A 61 13.48 19.89 21.27
C THR A 61 14.55 20.87 20.81
N ASP A 62 15.74 20.79 21.42
CA ASP A 62 16.87 21.68 21.08
C ASP A 62 17.78 21.09 20.00
N ASN A 63 17.79 19.76 19.85
CA ASN A 63 18.63 19.06 18.88
C ASN A 63 17.80 18.29 17.86
N TYR A 64 18.18 18.37 16.59
CA TYR A 64 17.48 17.75 15.48
C TYR A 64 18.45 16.93 14.63
N LEU A 65 18.09 15.67 14.39
CA LEU A 65 18.85 14.76 13.53
C LEU A 65 18.01 14.38 12.31
N LEU A 66 18.47 14.75 11.11
CA LEU A 66 17.92 14.26 9.86
C LEU A 66 18.74 13.06 9.37
N VAL A 67 18.11 11.89 9.27
CA VAL A 67 18.74 10.69 8.76
C VAL A 67 18.13 10.34 7.41
N ILE A 68 18.94 10.43 6.36
CA ILE A 68 18.53 10.08 4.99
C ILE A 68 19.12 8.72 4.66
N HIS A 69 18.28 7.71 4.47
CA HIS A 69 18.74 6.36 4.14
C HIS A 69 18.46 6.01 2.69
N LYS A 70 19.51 5.69 1.94
CA LYS A 70 19.38 5.30 0.53
C LYS A 70 18.73 3.94 0.37
N ASP A 71 17.88 3.82 -0.64
CA ASP A 71 17.28 2.56 -1.14
C ASP A 71 16.38 1.83 -0.13
N VAL A 72 15.60 2.56 0.66
CA VAL A 72 14.76 1.99 1.72
C VAL A 72 13.29 2.10 1.37
N ASN A 73 12.56 1.01 1.59
CA ASN A 73 11.10 0.95 1.47
C ASN A 73 10.45 0.58 2.82
N ALA A 74 9.14 0.79 2.98
CA ALA A 74 8.36 0.36 4.13
C ALA A 74 8.56 -1.13 4.51
N ALA A 75 8.79 -2.02 3.54
CA ALA A 75 9.06 -3.44 3.81
C ALA A 75 10.35 -3.67 4.63
N ASP A 76 11.32 -2.76 4.52
CA ASP A 76 12.56 -2.81 5.29
C ASP A 76 12.34 -2.31 6.73
N LEU A 77 11.46 -1.33 6.91
CA LEU A 77 11.03 -0.89 8.25
C LEU A 77 10.21 -1.93 9.00
N ARG A 78 9.46 -2.80 8.32
CA ARG A 78 8.67 -3.83 8.99
C ARG A 78 9.53 -4.97 9.57
N ARG A 79 10.80 -5.05 9.19
CA ARG A 79 11.72 -6.13 9.57
C ARG A 79 12.77 -5.60 10.54
N PRO A 80 12.68 -5.93 11.84
CA PRO A 80 13.65 -5.46 12.84
C PRO A 80 15.10 -5.84 12.51
N GLN A 81 15.32 -6.97 11.80
CA GLN A 81 16.65 -7.42 11.41
C GLN A 81 17.31 -6.53 10.35
N THR A 82 16.50 -5.84 9.55
CA THR A 82 16.99 -4.97 8.47
C THR A 82 17.40 -3.60 9.00
N MET A 83 16.72 -3.11 10.04
CA MET A 83 17.01 -1.83 10.69
C MET A 83 16.98 -1.94 12.23
N PRO A 84 17.93 -2.65 12.83
CA PRO A 84 17.92 -2.93 14.26
C PRO A 84 18.10 -1.67 15.10
N TYR A 85 18.97 -0.74 14.68
CA TYR A 85 19.25 0.48 15.43
C TYR A 85 18.05 1.43 15.48
N LEU A 86 17.34 1.58 14.36
CA LEU A 86 16.14 2.40 14.30
C LEU A 86 15.05 1.86 15.23
N HIS A 87 14.81 0.54 15.20
CA HIS A 87 13.82 -0.10 16.09
C HIS A 87 14.23 0.03 17.56
N LEU A 88 15.50 -0.23 17.87
CA LEU A 88 16.02 -0.12 19.23
C LEU A 88 15.84 1.29 19.79
N GLU A 89 16.13 2.32 18.98
CA GLU A 89 15.97 3.71 19.41
C GLU A 89 14.50 4.08 19.60
N MET A 90 13.64 3.68 18.66
CA MET A 90 12.21 3.94 18.75
C MET A 90 11.54 3.23 19.93
N GLU A 91 12.07 2.08 20.37
CA GLU A 91 11.61 1.36 21.57
C GLU A 91 12.22 1.89 22.87
N GLY A 92 13.11 2.89 22.79
CA GLY A 92 13.68 3.57 23.94
C GLY A 92 12.63 4.17 24.87
N LYS A 93 12.85 4.08 26.19
CA LYS A 93 11.93 4.58 27.22
C LYS A 93 11.80 6.10 27.23
N ASP A 94 12.82 6.78 26.73
CA ASP A 94 12.91 8.25 26.71
C ASP A 94 12.16 8.86 25.51
N ILE A 95 11.62 8.02 24.60
CA ILE A 95 10.87 8.47 23.42
C ILE A 95 9.39 8.63 23.77
N HIS A 96 8.93 9.87 23.74
CA HIS A 96 7.56 10.27 24.06
C HIS A 96 6.73 10.64 22.83
N GLY A 97 7.37 11.13 21.76
CA GLY A 97 6.71 11.47 20.50
C GLY A 97 7.06 10.48 19.39
N LYS A 98 6.05 9.98 18.66
CA LYS A 98 6.24 9.09 17.50
C LYS A 98 5.27 9.47 16.37
N PHE A 99 5.80 9.54 15.16
CA PHE A 99 5.04 9.80 13.95
C PHE A 99 5.63 8.96 12.82
N ILE A 100 4.83 8.10 12.20
CA ILE A 100 5.32 7.11 11.23
C ILE A 100 4.39 7.10 10.02
N VAL A 101 4.94 7.38 8.84
CA VAL A 101 4.27 7.21 7.55
C VAL A 101 5.04 6.16 6.75
N PRO A 102 4.51 4.93 6.63
CA PRO A 102 5.21 3.85 5.95
C PRO A 102 5.48 4.14 4.47
N GLU A 103 4.51 4.71 3.75
CA GLU A 103 4.62 4.94 2.31
C GLU A 103 4.35 6.41 1.97
N VAL A 104 5.41 7.16 1.68
CA VAL A 104 5.31 8.51 1.13
C VAL A 104 5.56 8.45 -0.37
N VAL A 105 4.61 8.96 -1.15
CA VAL A 105 4.69 8.98 -2.61
C VAL A 105 5.31 10.29 -3.09
N GLY A 106 6.34 10.17 -3.94
CA GLY A 106 7.04 11.29 -4.57
C GLY A 106 8.54 11.30 -4.22
N GLU A 107 9.21 12.38 -4.59
CA GLU A 107 10.62 12.56 -4.27
C GLU A 107 10.87 12.63 -2.75
N SER A 108 12.06 12.20 -2.33
CA SER A 108 12.50 12.32 -0.93
C SER A 108 12.52 13.78 -0.48
N ILE A 109 12.54 13.98 0.84
CA ILE A 109 12.72 15.30 1.44
C ILE A 109 14.12 15.83 1.13
N ASN A 110 14.20 17.14 0.89
CA ASN A 110 15.46 17.86 0.71
C ASN A 110 15.96 18.34 2.07
N LYS A 111 17.24 18.10 2.35
CA LYS A 111 17.86 18.46 3.63
C LYS A 111 17.77 19.95 3.96
N LYS A 112 17.98 20.81 2.97
CA LYS A 112 17.96 22.27 3.16
C LYS A 112 16.58 22.77 3.56
N ASP A 113 15.53 22.25 2.92
CA ASP A 113 14.16 22.68 3.18
C ASP A 113 13.76 22.42 4.65
N VAL A 114 14.21 21.29 5.23
CA VAL A 114 13.95 20.96 6.64
C VAL A 114 14.81 21.80 7.57
N GLU A 115 16.10 21.96 7.27
CA GLU A 115 17.04 22.76 8.05
C GLU A 115 16.59 24.23 8.15
N ASP A 116 16.20 24.81 7.02
CA ASP A 116 15.67 26.18 6.92
C ASP A 116 14.35 26.32 7.70
N TYR A 117 13.47 25.31 7.63
CA TYR A 117 12.21 25.32 8.38
C TYR A 117 12.44 25.24 9.89
N VAL A 118 13.28 24.32 10.36
CA VAL A 118 13.59 24.12 11.79
C VAL A 118 14.25 25.37 12.36
N SER A 119 15.26 25.91 11.69
CA SER A 119 15.94 27.13 12.13
C SER A 119 14.98 28.32 12.23
N THR A 120 14.08 28.48 11.26
CA THR A 120 13.06 29.54 11.25
C THR A 120 12.02 29.35 12.37
N ALA A 121 11.47 28.15 12.51
CA ALA A 121 10.44 27.84 13.51
C ALA A 121 10.99 27.99 14.95
N CYS A 122 12.19 27.49 15.21
CA CYS A 122 12.82 27.60 16.53
C CYS A 122 13.26 29.04 16.86
N SER A 123 13.71 29.81 15.87
CA SER A 123 14.03 31.23 16.06
C SER A 123 12.80 32.04 16.47
N GLN A 124 11.62 31.72 15.93
CA GLN A 124 10.35 32.36 16.33
C GLN A 124 9.98 32.05 17.78
N GLN A 125 10.39 30.88 18.29
CA GLN A 125 10.23 30.48 19.69
C GLN A 125 11.38 30.97 20.59
N GLY A 126 12.37 31.69 20.05
CA GLY A 126 13.53 32.20 20.78
C GLY A 126 14.54 31.13 21.20
N LYS A 127 14.54 29.97 20.55
CA LYS A 127 15.49 28.87 20.79
C LYS A 127 16.50 28.77 19.66
N ASP A 128 17.75 28.50 20.01
CA ASP A 128 18.81 28.17 19.04
C ASP A 128 18.88 26.64 18.91
N ALA A 129 18.40 26.11 17.78
CA ALA A 129 18.29 24.69 17.54
C ALA A 129 19.50 24.17 16.76
N VAL A 130 20.11 23.08 17.23
CA VAL A 130 21.21 22.41 16.54
C VAL A 130 20.65 21.39 15.56
N PHE A 131 21.00 21.54 14.29
CA PHE A 131 20.56 20.62 13.23
C PHE A 131 21.76 19.86 12.66
N GLU A 132 21.64 18.53 12.59
CA GLU A 132 22.64 17.66 11.99
C GLU A 132 21.99 16.73 10.96
N THR A 133 22.70 16.41 9.89
CA THR A 133 22.24 15.50 8.84
C THR A 133 23.22 14.36 8.64
N VAL A 134 22.69 13.13 8.56
CA VAL A 134 23.46 11.93 8.25
C VAL A 134 22.86 11.19 7.07
N GLU A 135 23.69 10.96 6.06
CA GLU A 135 23.32 10.23 4.84
C GLU A 135 23.85 8.79 4.93
N LEU A 136 22.95 7.82 5.05
CA LEU A 136 23.25 6.39 5.09
C LEU A 136 23.23 5.80 3.67
N LYS A 137 24.12 4.83 3.43
CA LYS A 137 24.29 4.10 2.16
C LYS A 137 23.27 2.97 2.01
N SER A 138 23.28 2.28 0.88
CA SER A 138 22.30 1.25 0.54
C SER A 138 22.42 0.00 1.42
N LEU A 139 21.30 -0.69 1.68
CA LEU A 139 21.28 -1.92 2.46
C LEU A 139 21.70 -3.18 1.68
N ASP A 140 21.81 -3.08 0.35
CA ASP A 140 22.10 -4.22 -0.52
C ASP A 140 23.56 -4.68 -0.43
N ASN A 141 24.47 -3.80 0.00
CA ASN A 141 25.90 -4.05 0.11
C ASN A 141 26.33 -4.25 1.58
N ASP A 142 26.89 -5.42 1.90
CA ASP A 142 27.35 -5.77 3.26
C ASP A 142 28.43 -4.83 3.85
N PRO A 143 29.44 -4.33 3.11
CA PRO A 143 30.38 -3.34 3.66
C PRO A 143 29.70 -1.99 3.92
N GLU A 144 28.77 -1.56 3.07
CA GLU A 144 28.01 -0.31 3.26
C GLU A 144 27.11 -0.39 4.49
N ARG A 145 26.55 -1.58 4.79
CA ARG A 145 25.78 -1.80 6.01
C ARG A 145 26.61 -1.55 7.27
N ARG A 146 27.90 -1.90 7.28
CA ARG A 146 28.78 -1.64 8.44
C ARG A 146 29.08 -0.16 8.60
N ASP A 147 29.41 0.52 7.50
CA ASP A 147 29.62 1.97 7.50
C ASP A 147 28.38 2.71 8.05
N ASN A 148 27.18 2.25 7.71
CA ASN A 148 25.93 2.84 8.20
C ASN A 148 25.80 2.74 9.73
N VAL A 149 26.33 1.69 10.35
CA VAL A 149 26.34 1.55 11.82
C VAL A 149 27.22 2.63 12.44
N ASP A 150 28.44 2.78 11.93
CA ASP A 150 29.40 3.75 12.46
C ASP A 150 28.88 5.18 12.31
N LEU A 151 28.29 5.50 11.15
CA LEU A 151 27.66 6.79 10.88
C LEU A 151 26.50 7.08 11.84
N TRP A 152 25.63 6.09 12.10
CA TRP A 152 24.52 6.25 13.04
C TRP A 152 25.01 6.50 14.46
N GLN A 153 26.01 5.75 14.92
CA GLN A 153 26.59 5.92 16.26
C GLN A 153 27.27 7.28 16.42
N GLN A 154 27.99 7.74 15.40
CA GLN A 154 28.61 9.06 15.41
C GLN A 154 27.55 10.17 15.53
N ALA A 155 26.50 10.11 14.72
CA ALA A 155 25.39 11.07 14.75
C ALA A 155 24.72 11.11 16.13
N LYS A 156 24.44 9.93 16.68
CA LYS A 156 23.79 9.80 17.97
C LYS A 156 24.60 10.44 19.09
N SER A 157 25.92 10.22 19.09
CA SER A 157 26.82 10.76 20.12
C SER A 157 26.86 12.29 20.17
N LEU A 158 26.54 12.95 19.06
CA LEU A 158 26.51 14.41 18.97
C LEU A 158 25.25 15.00 19.60
N ILE A 159 24.20 14.19 19.73
CA ILE A 159 22.84 14.64 20.04
C ILE A 159 22.32 14.08 21.37
N GLU A 160 22.99 13.06 21.94
CA GLU A 160 22.67 12.45 23.24
C GLU A 160 22.75 13.38 24.47
N LYS A 161 23.24 14.61 24.31
CA LYS A 161 23.46 15.53 25.44
C LYS A 161 22.20 16.28 25.91
N GLY A 162 21.03 16.03 25.32
CA GLY A 162 19.80 16.73 25.71
C GLY A 162 18.54 16.22 25.04
N SER A 163 17.54 17.10 24.94
CA SER A 163 16.31 16.81 24.20
C SER A 163 16.62 16.72 22.70
N TYR A 164 16.14 15.67 22.05
CA TYR A 164 16.36 15.47 20.64
C TYR A 164 15.13 14.95 19.90
N THR A 165 15.08 15.30 18.61
CA THR A 165 14.12 14.79 17.63
C THR A 165 14.87 14.22 16.44
N VAL A 166 14.55 12.99 16.06
CA VAL A 166 15.12 12.33 14.89
C VAL A 166 14.06 12.23 13.81
N LEU A 167 14.41 12.69 12.61
CA LEU A 167 13.63 12.53 11.39
C LEU A 167 14.37 11.57 10.46
N PHE A 168 13.86 10.36 10.33
CA PHE A 168 14.34 9.33 9.42
C PHE A 168 13.52 9.35 8.12
N VAL A 169 14.23 9.40 7.00
CA VAL A 169 13.69 9.52 5.65
C VAL A 169 14.38 8.50 4.76
N GLY A 170 13.62 7.58 4.16
CA GLY A 170 14.13 6.74 3.09
C GLY A 170 14.20 7.49 1.75
N THR A 171 15.02 7.02 0.83
CA THR A 171 14.92 7.41 -0.59
C THR A 171 14.36 6.25 -1.40
N PRO A 172 13.50 6.52 -2.40
CA PRO A 172 12.98 5.47 -3.26
C PRO A 172 14.12 4.79 -4.01
N ARG A 173 13.99 3.47 -4.20
CA ARG A 173 15.00 2.69 -4.91
C ARG A 173 14.96 3.09 -6.40
N PRO A 174 16.08 3.50 -7.01
CA PRO A 174 16.11 3.67 -8.45
C PRO A 174 15.81 2.31 -9.07
N SER A 175 14.73 2.21 -9.84
CA SER A 175 14.47 1.01 -10.62
C SER A 175 15.71 0.78 -11.49
N LYS A 176 16.21 -0.45 -11.59
CA LYS A 176 17.47 -0.78 -12.30
C LYS A 176 17.47 -0.44 -13.81
N LYS A 177 16.43 0.25 -14.30
CA LYS A 177 16.31 0.82 -15.65
C LYS A 177 16.56 2.34 -15.72
N SER A 178 16.66 3.07 -14.60
CA SER A 178 16.78 4.55 -14.62
C SER A 178 18.22 5.09 -14.63
N ALA A 179 19.24 4.23 -14.78
CA ALA A 179 20.63 4.68 -14.94
C ALA A 179 20.92 5.29 -16.33
N SER A 180 19.95 5.26 -17.25
CA SER A 180 20.02 5.98 -18.52
C SER A 180 18.87 6.99 -18.62
N SER A 181 19.25 8.26 -18.57
CA SER A 181 18.46 9.46 -18.92
C SER A 181 17.59 10.04 -17.81
N ALA A 182 18.06 11.18 -17.31
CA ALA A 182 17.27 12.18 -16.61
C ALA A 182 16.19 12.73 -17.56
N GLU A 183 14.96 12.24 -17.44
CA GLU A 183 13.78 12.87 -18.03
C GLU A 183 12.55 12.55 -17.15
N LYS A 184 12.01 13.61 -16.55
CA LYS A 184 10.66 13.77 -15.98
C LYS A 184 9.72 12.56 -16.12
N THR A 185 9.56 11.77 -15.05
CA THR A 185 8.65 10.62 -15.04
C THR A 185 7.18 11.06 -14.89
N ILE A 186 6.47 11.08 -16.01
CA ILE A 186 5.02 10.89 -16.05
C ILE A 186 4.77 9.42 -15.73
N TYR A 187 3.86 9.13 -14.80
CA TYR A 187 3.45 7.76 -14.46
C TYR A 187 2.99 7.02 -15.72
N GLU A 188 3.81 6.10 -16.22
CA GLU A 188 3.43 5.14 -17.23
C GLU A 188 3.29 3.78 -16.54
N SER A 189 2.12 3.14 -16.68
CA SER A 189 1.89 1.79 -16.14
C SER A 189 2.71 0.78 -16.96
N GLU A 190 3.93 0.50 -16.55
CA GLU A 190 4.76 -0.55 -17.15
C GLU A 190 4.23 -1.92 -16.67
N PHE A 191 3.38 -2.56 -17.47
CA PHE A 191 3.01 -3.95 -17.24
C PHE A 191 4.26 -4.80 -17.48
N VAL A 192 4.79 -5.42 -16.41
CA VAL A 192 5.89 -6.38 -16.50
C VAL A 192 5.53 -7.42 -17.55
N GLU A 193 6.25 -7.39 -18.66
CA GLU A 193 6.18 -8.39 -19.70
C GLU A 193 6.39 -9.76 -19.02
N PRO A 194 5.46 -10.73 -19.19
CA PRO A 194 5.46 -11.92 -18.37
C PRO A 194 6.75 -12.68 -18.62
N VAL A 195 7.69 -12.53 -17.69
CA VAL A 195 8.83 -13.43 -17.56
C VAL A 195 8.24 -14.82 -17.60
N ARG A 196 8.64 -15.62 -18.60
CA ARG A 196 8.26 -17.02 -18.67
C ARG A 196 8.84 -17.71 -17.44
N MET A 197 8.08 -17.67 -16.36
CA MET A 197 8.26 -18.53 -15.22
C MET A 197 7.75 -19.88 -15.66
N ASP A 198 8.61 -20.62 -16.37
CA ASP A 198 8.50 -22.06 -16.40
C ASP A 198 8.73 -22.53 -14.97
N VAL A 199 7.67 -22.45 -14.16
CA VAL A 199 7.61 -23.06 -12.84
C VAL A 199 7.75 -24.55 -13.12
N LYS A 200 8.98 -25.03 -12.99
CA LYS A 200 9.27 -26.46 -12.82
C LYS A 200 8.56 -26.84 -11.54
N ARG A 201 7.27 -27.20 -11.66
CA ARG A 201 6.49 -27.84 -10.61
C ARG A 201 7.30 -29.07 -10.25
N ASP A 202 8.01 -28.98 -9.14
CA ASP A 202 8.59 -30.15 -8.51
C ASP A 202 7.41 -30.98 -8.01
N VAL A 203 6.92 -31.85 -8.89
CA VAL A 203 5.99 -32.93 -8.57
C VAL A 203 6.86 -34.12 -8.14
N THR A 204 7.74 -33.92 -7.17
CA THR A 204 8.23 -35.02 -6.34
C THR A 204 7.28 -35.13 -5.15
N ASP A 205 6.07 -35.58 -5.46
CA ASP A 205 5.32 -36.40 -4.52
C ASP A 205 6.18 -37.63 -4.22
N GLY A 206 6.50 -37.86 -2.94
CA GLY A 206 7.32 -39.02 -2.57
C GLY A 206 8.22 -38.92 -1.34
N PHE A 207 7.93 -38.07 -0.35
CA PHE A 207 8.35 -38.38 1.01
C PHE A 207 7.13 -38.44 1.91
N GLN A 208 6.59 -39.65 2.01
CA GLN A 208 5.73 -40.08 3.12
C GLN A 208 6.47 -39.76 4.43
N ARG A 209 6.18 -38.60 5.02
CA ARG A 209 6.51 -38.35 6.42
C ARG A 209 5.48 -39.15 7.21
N ARG A 210 5.99 -40.23 7.79
CA ARG A 210 5.38 -41.14 8.77
C ARG A 210 4.28 -40.42 9.56
N ALA A 211 3.07 -40.98 9.50
CA ALA A 211 1.96 -40.56 10.33
C ALA A 211 2.32 -40.79 11.80
N ASP A 212 2.69 -39.73 12.50
CA ASP A 212 2.63 -39.70 13.95
C ASP A 212 1.23 -39.24 14.37
N ASN A 213 0.69 -40.00 15.30
CA ASN A 213 -0.68 -39.98 15.75
C ASN A 213 -0.80 -39.00 16.92
N GLU A 214 -0.96 -37.71 16.62
CA GLU A 214 -1.20 -36.67 17.62
C GLU A 214 -2.28 -35.71 17.08
N THR A 215 -3.24 -35.37 17.94
CA THR A 215 -4.31 -34.39 17.67
C THR A 215 -3.70 -32.99 17.55
N GLU A 216 -3.11 -32.69 16.40
CA GLU A 216 -2.44 -31.42 16.15
C GLU A 216 -3.46 -30.35 15.74
N TRP A 217 -3.55 -29.27 16.52
CA TRP A 217 -4.33 -28.10 16.15
C TRP A 217 -3.77 -27.50 14.86
N ASP A 218 -4.62 -27.45 13.82
CA ASP A 218 -4.29 -26.87 12.53
C ASP A 218 -3.96 -25.37 12.67
N ASN A 219 -2.65 -25.07 12.72
CA ASN A 219 -2.04 -23.74 12.83
C ASN A 219 -1.89 -23.02 11.48
N ARG A 220 -2.58 -23.49 10.43
CA ARG A 220 -2.60 -22.77 9.15
C ARG A 220 -3.23 -21.38 9.33
N PRO A 221 -2.69 -20.35 8.65
CA PRO A 221 -3.22 -18.99 8.74
C PRO A 221 -4.72 -18.99 8.41
N LEU A 222 -5.49 -18.12 9.08
CA LEU A 222 -6.97 -18.08 9.03
C LEU A 222 -7.56 -18.12 7.61
N PHE A 223 -6.85 -17.56 6.63
CA PHE A 223 -7.24 -17.53 5.22
C PHE A 223 -7.04 -18.86 4.46
N GLN A 224 -6.24 -19.79 4.99
CA GLN A 224 -6.19 -21.18 4.50
C GLN A 224 -7.29 -22.04 5.11
N LYS A 225 -7.76 -21.68 6.32
CA LYS A 225 -8.79 -22.43 7.05
C LYS A 225 -10.20 -22.13 6.55
N TYR A 226 -10.44 -20.90 6.10
CA TYR A 226 -11.74 -20.47 5.58
C TYR A 226 -11.70 -20.22 4.08
N GLN A 227 -12.24 -21.18 3.32
CA GLN A 227 -12.52 -20.99 1.90
C GLN A 227 -13.87 -20.25 1.75
N PHE A 228 -13.83 -18.92 1.69
CA PHE A 228 -15.03 -18.06 1.59
C PHE A 228 -15.92 -18.40 0.38
N PHE A 229 -15.31 -18.83 -0.73
CA PHE A 229 -16.01 -19.32 -1.91
C PHE A 229 -15.50 -20.72 -2.23
N THR A 230 -16.20 -21.73 -1.73
CA THR A 230 -15.94 -23.10 -2.19
C THR A 230 -16.20 -23.17 -3.70
N PRO A 231 -15.51 -24.02 -4.45
CA PRO A 231 -15.66 -24.07 -5.90
C PRO A 231 -17.12 -24.38 -6.29
N GLY A 232 -17.82 -25.14 -5.43
CA GLY A 232 -19.25 -25.41 -5.56
C GLY A 232 -20.13 -24.17 -5.36
N ILE A 233 -19.92 -23.37 -4.31
CA ILE A 233 -20.70 -22.14 -4.07
C ILE A 233 -20.49 -21.15 -5.22
N PHE A 234 -19.26 -21.00 -5.71
CA PHE A 234 -18.97 -20.12 -6.84
C PHE A 234 -19.69 -20.57 -8.13
N MET A 235 -19.64 -21.86 -8.46
CA MET A 235 -20.37 -22.41 -9.61
C MET A 235 -21.89 -22.26 -9.46
N ALA A 236 -22.42 -22.44 -8.25
CA ALA A 236 -23.85 -22.26 -7.95
C ALA A 236 -24.28 -20.79 -8.12
N LEU A 237 -23.46 -19.83 -7.69
CA LEU A 237 -23.76 -18.40 -7.84
C LEU A 237 -23.76 -17.99 -9.32
N VAL A 238 -22.76 -18.44 -10.10
CA VAL A 238 -22.69 -18.17 -11.54
C VAL A 238 -23.90 -18.74 -12.28
N THR A 239 -24.28 -19.99 -11.97
CA THR A 239 -25.47 -20.60 -12.58
C THR A 239 -26.77 -19.94 -12.14
N ALA A 240 -26.89 -19.52 -10.88
CA ALA A 240 -28.04 -18.77 -10.39
C ALA A 240 -28.23 -17.45 -11.16
N VAL A 241 -27.15 -16.68 -11.40
CA VAL A 241 -27.23 -15.43 -12.17
C VAL A 241 -27.78 -15.67 -13.58
N VAL A 242 -27.31 -16.71 -14.26
CA VAL A 242 -27.81 -17.08 -15.59
C VAL A 242 -29.30 -17.46 -15.54
N LEU A 243 -29.72 -18.30 -14.60
CA LEU A 243 -31.13 -18.68 -14.46
C LEU A 243 -32.04 -17.49 -14.12
N PHE A 244 -31.62 -16.60 -13.21
CA PHE A 244 -32.38 -15.41 -12.86
C PHE A 244 -32.49 -14.42 -14.02
N SER A 245 -31.47 -14.33 -14.89
CA SER A 245 -31.56 -13.50 -16.10
C SER A 245 -32.64 -13.99 -17.08
N ILE A 246 -32.70 -15.32 -17.31
CA ILE A 246 -33.70 -15.93 -18.20
C ILE A 246 -35.10 -15.80 -17.59
N LEU A 247 -35.22 -16.08 -16.30
CA LEU A 247 -36.46 -15.91 -15.55
C LEU A 247 -36.94 -14.46 -15.59
N GLY A 248 -36.04 -13.48 -15.42
CA GLY A 248 -36.36 -12.06 -15.45
C GLY A 248 -36.91 -11.62 -16.80
N VAL A 249 -36.34 -12.10 -17.91
CA VAL A 249 -36.88 -11.86 -19.25
C VAL A 249 -38.26 -12.51 -19.42
N GLY A 250 -38.44 -13.74 -18.93
CA GLY A 250 -39.73 -14.44 -18.97
C GLY A 250 -40.83 -13.70 -18.20
N LEU A 251 -40.53 -13.20 -17.00
CA LEU A 251 -41.47 -12.42 -16.20
C LEU A 251 -41.83 -11.10 -16.87
N ARG A 252 -40.87 -10.42 -17.51
CA ARG A 252 -41.15 -9.20 -18.28
C ARG A 252 -42.07 -9.46 -19.46
N ALA A 253 -41.88 -10.57 -20.17
CA ALA A 253 -42.74 -10.96 -21.29
C ALA A 253 -44.17 -11.30 -20.83
N LEU A 254 -44.31 -11.98 -19.69
CA LEU A 254 -45.63 -12.27 -19.10
C LEU A 254 -46.32 -11.00 -18.61
N ALA A 255 -45.58 -10.08 -17.99
CA ALA A 255 -46.13 -8.81 -17.52
C ALA A 255 -46.57 -7.88 -18.65
N SER A 256 -46.03 -8.04 -19.87
CA SER A 256 -46.42 -7.25 -21.05
C SER A 256 -47.67 -7.75 -21.76
N LEU A 257 -48.29 -8.83 -21.30
CA LEU A 257 -49.54 -9.33 -21.89
C LEU A 257 -50.71 -8.47 -21.45
N GLU A 258 -51.09 -7.52 -22.31
CA GLU A 258 -52.33 -6.77 -22.18
C GLU A 258 -53.47 -7.52 -22.88
N VAL A 259 -54.61 -7.63 -22.20
CA VAL A 259 -55.84 -8.17 -22.80
C VAL A 259 -56.54 -7.03 -23.53
N SER A 260 -56.73 -7.15 -24.84
CA SER A 260 -57.47 -6.15 -25.61
C SER A 260 -58.97 -6.28 -25.35
N TYR A 261 -59.48 -5.48 -24.42
CA TYR A 261 -60.89 -5.44 -24.06
C TYR A 261 -61.79 -4.90 -25.19
N GLY A 262 -61.22 -4.17 -26.17
CA GLY A 262 -61.98 -3.64 -27.32
C GLY A 262 -62.50 -4.71 -28.29
N ALA A 263 -61.99 -5.94 -28.24
CA ALA A 263 -62.54 -7.07 -28.99
C ALA A 263 -63.81 -7.66 -28.35
N PHE A 264 -64.09 -7.31 -27.09
CA PHE A 264 -65.30 -7.68 -26.37
C PHE A 264 -66.32 -6.54 -26.31
N ASP A 265 -65.98 -5.36 -26.81
CA ASP A 265 -66.91 -4.23 -26.89
C ASP A 265 -67.87 -4.35 -28.08
N LYS A 266 -69.13 -3.97 -27.81
CA LYS A 266 -70.32 -4.25 -28.62
C LYS A 266 -70.35 -3.55 -29.99
N ASP A 267 -69.41 -2.65 -30.26
CA ASP A 267 -69.35 -1.83 -31.48
C ASP A 267 -68.62 -2.51 -32.65
N MET A 268 -68.08 -3.72 -32.49
CA MET A 268 -67.49 -4.50 -33.60
C MET A 268 -68.50 -5.45 -34.28
N GLY A 269 -69.78 -5.38 -33.92
CA GLY A 269 -70.85 -6.10 -34.59
C GLY A 269 -71.25 -5.44 -35.92
N PRO A 270 -71.82 -6.20 -36.89
CA PRO A 270 -72.21 -5.69 -38.22
C PRO A 270 -73.24 -4.54 -38.21
N ALA A 271 -73.76 -4.15 -37.04
CA ALA A 271 -74.62 -2.98 -36.85
C ALA A 271 -73.87 -1.64 -36.81
N ALA A 272 -72.58 -1.60 -36.48
CA ALA A 272 -71.81 -0.34 -36.37
C ALA A 272 -71.38 0.24 -37.72
N GLN A 273 -71.23 -0.59 -38.76
CA GLN A 273 -70.87 -0.14 -40.11
C GLN A 273 -71.95 0.72 -40.81
N LYS A 274 -73.19 0.73 -40.30
CA LYS A 274 -74.30 1.51 -40.90
C LYS A 274 -74.35 2.99 -40.53
N LYS A 275 -73.46 3.49 -39.66
CA LYS A 275 -73.46 4.91 -39.24
C LYS A 275 -72.45 5.81 -39.98
N GLN A 276 -71.69 5.28 -40.93
CA GLN A 276 -70.66 6.03 -41.69
C GLN A 276 -71.00 6.26 -43.18
N GLN A 277 -72.25 6.03 -43.60
CA GLN A 277 -72.74 6.41 -44.92
C GLN A 277 -73.65 7.62 -44.85
#